data_AF-A0A6V8KXW1-F1
#
_entry.id   AF-A0A6V8KXW1-F1
#
_cell.length_a   1.000
_cell.length_b   1.000
_cell.length_c   1.000
_cell.angle_alpha   90.00
_cell.angle_beta   90.00
_cell.angle_gamma   90.00
#
_symmetry.space_group_name_H-M   'P 1'
#
loop_
_entity.id
_entity.type
_entity.pdbx_description
1 polymer ?
#
loop_
_entity_poly.entity_id
_entity_poly.type
_entity_poly.pdbx_seq_one_letter_code
_entity_poly.pdbx_strand_id
1 'polypeptide(L)'
;MRMVHRHTVRRGIRVLGRGVNAGHRGQQRGGRAAGYTVVAVLPLPDSDWFDDYYTPLGARLDVTDTSDPAMAEAVAASRAEIELRRRHGADYQYTGYVLRLDEDESLRR
;
A
#
# COMPACT_ATOMS: atom_id res chain seq x y z
N MET A 1 48.74 11.97 -1.03
CA MET A 1 47.77 12.16 -2.13
C MET A 1 47.24 10.81 -2.58
N ARG A 2 46.03 10.41 -2.15
CA ARG A 2 45.22 9.40 -2.83
C ARG A 2 43.75 9.54 -2.38
N MET A 3 42.89 9.70 -3.38
CA MET A 3 41.52 10.17 -3.30
C MET A 3 40.57 9.17 -2.61
N VAL A 4 39.69 9.74 -1.80
CA VAL A 4 38.49 9.12 -1.25
C VAL A 4 37.47 9.00 -2.39
N HIS A 5 37.01 7.80 -2.74
CA HIS A 5 35.81 7.62 -3.57
C HIS A 5 34.68 7.12 -2.68
N ARG A 6 33.87 8.06 -2.19
CA ARG A 6 32.54 7.78 -1.64
C ARG A 6 31.61 7.47 -2.81
N HIS A 7 31.18 6.22 -2.95
CA HIS A 7 30.05 5.88 -3.81
C HIS A 7 28.75 6.04 -3.03
N THR A 8 28.14 7.22 -3.17
CA THR A 8 26.78 7.48 -2.71
C THR A 8 25.80 6.90 -3.74
N VAL A 9 25.25 5.72 -3.48
CA VAL A 9 24.16 5.17 -4.31
C VAL A 9 22.84 5.81 -3.86
N ARG A 10 22.42 6.90 -4.50
CA ARG A 10 21.04 7.38 -4.43
C ARG A 10 20.17 6.43 -5.27
N ARG A 11 19.56 5.42 -4.65
CA ARG A 11 18.48 4.64 -5.27
C ARG A 11 17.22 5.51 -5.30
N GLY A 12 17.02 6.20 -6.42
CA GLY A 12 15.74 6.82 -6.75
C GLY A 12 14.72 5.72 -7.02
N ILE A 13 13.70 5.63 -6.16
CA ILE A 13 12.52 4.82 -6.45
C ILE A 13 11.78 5.52 -7.59
N ARG A 14 11.82 4.94 -8.79
CA ARG A 14 11.03 5.39 -9.93
C ARG A 14 9.78 4.53 -10.00
N VAL A 15 8.68 5.02 -9.44
CA VAL A 15 7.35 4.43 -9.68
C VAL A 15 6.81 5.01 -10.99
N LEU A 16 6.83 4.21 -12.05
CA LEU A 16 6.14 4.50 -13.30
C LEU A 16 4.75 3.87 -13.22
N GLY A 17 3.75 4.64 -12.79
CA GLY A 17 2.34 4.26 -12.84
C GLY A 17 1.49 5.40 -13.39
N ARG A 18 0.95 5.24 -14.60
CA ARG A 18 -0.05 6.15 -15.18
C ARG A 18 -1.45 5.74 -14.68
N GLY A 19 -2.18 6.72 -14.14
CA GLY A 19 -3.55 6.58 -13.59
C GLY A 19 -3.49 6.23 -12.09
N VAL A 20 -3.97 7.04 -11.14
CA VAL A 20 -5.33 7.58 -10.97
C VAL A 20 -5.20 8.88 -10.16
N ASN A 21 -5.79 10.01 -10.58
CA ASN A 21 -5.34 11.33 -10.10
C ASN A 21 -6.25 12.05 -9.07
N ALA A 22 -7.46 11.57 -8.76
CA ALA A 22 -8.39 12.32 -7.90
C ALA A 22 -8.28 12.00 -6.40
N GLY A 23 -8.17 10.71 -6.04
CA GLY A 23 -8.18 10.24 -4.66
C GLY A 23 -7.03 10.81 -3.83
N HIS A 24 -5.79 10.55 -4.24
CA HIS A 24 -4.58 10.85 -3.45
C HIS A 24 -4.46 12.30 -2.97
N ARG A 25 -5.04 13.26 -3.70
CA ARG A 25 -4.97 14.68 -3.31
C ARG A 25 -5.68 14.95 -1.99
N GLY A 26 -6.75 14.21 -1.68
CA GLY A 26 -7.47 14.31 -0.41
C GLY A 26 -6.60 13.83 0.75
N GLN A 27 -6.03 12.62 0.65
CA GLN A 27 -5.16 12.06 1.69
C GLN A 27 -3.89 12.90 1.88
N GLN A 28 -3.30 13.40 0.80
CA GLN A 28 -2.14 14.30 0.89
C GLN A 28 -2.47 15.62 1.60
N ARG A 29 -3.65 16.20 1.34
CA ARG A 29 -4.12 17.40 2.05
C ARG A 29 -4.32 17.11 3.54
N GLY A 30 -4.91 15.96 3.89
CA GLY A 30 -5.05 15.52 5.27
C GLY A 30 -3.71 15.39 5.99
N GLY A 31 -2.73 14.72 5.37
CA GLY A 31 -1.38 14.61 5.92
C GLY A 31 -0.70 15.97 6.14
N ARG A 32 -0.79 16.87 5.15
CA ARG A 32 -0.25 18.24 5.28
C ARG A 32 -0.95 19.04 6.38
N ALA A 33 -2.27 18.95 6.47
CA ALA A 33 -3.03 19.62 7.52
C ALA A 33 -2.69 19.08 8.92
N ALA A 34 -2.23 17.83 9.01
CA ALA A 34 -1.75 17.21 10.23
C ALA A 34 -0.27 17.48 10.55
N GLY A 35 0.39 18.39 9.82
CA GLY A 35 1.79 18.77 10.09
C GLY A 35 2.83 17.81 9.49
N TYR A 36 2.49 17.12 8.39
CA TYR A 36 3.44 16.26 7.69
C TYR A 36 3.77 16.78 6.29
N THR A 37 5.06 16.73 5.94
CA THR A 37 5.50 16.68 4.55
C THR A 37 5.18 15.31 3.96
N VAL A 38 4.44 15.28 2.85
CA VAL A 38 4.29 14.06 2.03
C VAL A 38 5.53 13.90 1.16
N VAL A 39 6.39 12.93 1.50
CA VAL A 39 7.67 12.68 0.82
C VAL A 39 7.48 11.83 -0.43
N ALA A 40 6.60 10.83 -0.37
CA ALA A 40 6.29 9.98 -1.52
C ALA A 40 4.86 9.43 -1.45
N VAL A 41 4.31 9.12 -2.63
CA VAL A 41 3.05 8.41 -2.82
C VAL A 41 3.33 7.20 -3.69
N LEU A 42 3.02 6.02 -3.19
CA LEU A 42 3.39 4.73 -3.78
C LEU A 42 2.12 3.90 -3.96
N PRO A 43 1.47 3.97 -5.14
CA PRO A 43 0.41 3.04 -5.51
C PRO A 43 0.90 1.60 -5.37
N LEU A 44 0.09 0.74 -4.77
CA LEU A 44 0.37 -0.69 -4.75
C LEU A 44 0.17 -1.24 -6.18
N PRO A 45 1.16 -1.97 -6.75
CA PRO A 45 0.98 -2.65 -8.02
C PRO A 45 -0.26 -3.56 -8.01
N ASP A 46 -0.92 -3.69 -9.16
CA ASP A 46 -2.10 -4.55 -9.29
C ASP A 46 -1.76 -6.04 -9.04
N SER A 47 -0.56 -6.47 -9.46
CA SER A 47 -0.01 -7.82 -9.28
C SER A 47 -0.04 -8.27 -7.82
N ASP A 48 0.39 -7.40 -6.91
CA ASP A 48 0.59 -7.73 -5.49
C ASP A 48 -0.73 -8.18 -4.82
N TRP A 49 -1.88 -7.76 -5.35
CA TRP A 49 -3.17 -8.21 -4.86
C TRP A 49 -3.42 -9.69 -5.06
N PHE A 50 -3.01 -10.26 -6.20
CA PHE A 50 -3.22 -11.68 -6.47
C PHE A 50 -1.97 -12.49 -6.19
N ASP A 51 -0.81 -12.04 -6.62
CA ASP A 51 0.44 -12.80 -6.49
C ASP A 51 0.79 -13.00 -5.01
N ASP A 52 0.70 -11.94 -4.21
CA ASP A 52 1.18 -11.96 -2.82
C ASP A 52 0.07 -12.12 -1.78
N TYR A 53 -1.18 -11.73 -2.09
CA TYR A 53 -2.28 -11.73 -1.12
C TYR A 53 -3.39 -12.74 -1.43
N TYR A 54 -4.21 -12.52 -2.45
CA TYR A 54 -5.44 -13.29 -2.66
C TYR A 54 -5.22 -14.69 -3.21
N THR A 55 -4.17 -14.95 -4.00
CA THR A 55 -3.88 -16.34 -4.44
C THR A 55 -3.43 -17.21 -3.27
N PRO A 56 -2.45 -16.80 -2.44
CA PRO A 56 -2.10 -17.55 -1.24
C PRO A 56 -3.27 -17.69 -0.24
N LEU A 57 -4.09 -16.65 -0.07
CA LEU A 57 -5.28 -16.72 0.79
C LEU A 57 -6.30 -17.72 0.23
N GLY A 58 -6.61 -17.67 -1.07
CA GLY A 58 -7.55 -18.59 -1.71
C GLY A 58 -7.16 -20.05 -1.51
N ALA A 59 -5.88 -20.38 -1.69
CA ALA A 59 -5.37 -21.73 -1.46
C ALA A 59 -5.57 -22.20 0.00
N ARG A 60 -5.44 -21.29 0.99
CA ARG A 60 -5.74 -21.62 2.40
C ARG A 60 -7.23 -21.84 2.62
N LEU A 61 -8.08 -20.99 2.04
CA LEU A 61 -9.54 -21.11 2.14
C LEU A 61 -10.07 -22.41 1.53
N ASP A 62 -9.38 -23.00 0.55
CA ASP A 62 -9.76 -24.27 -0.08
C ASP A 62 -9.57 -25.48 0.86
N VAL A 63 -8.72 -25.36 1.88
CA VAL A 63 -8.40 -26.44 2.82
C VAL A 63 -8.84 -26.16 4.26
N THR A 64 -9.44 -24.99 4.52
CA THR A 64 -9.95 -24.62 5.85
C THR A 64 -11.12 -25.51 6.24
N ASP A 65 -11.10 -26.07 7.45
CA ASP A 65 -12.24 -26.76 8.03
C ASP A 65 -13.36 -25.76 8.36
N THR A 66 -14.53 -25.94 7.76
CA THR A 66 -15.72 -25.11 7.95
C THR A 66 -16.79 -25.78 8.81
N SER A 67 -16.41 -26.77 9.64
CA SER A 67 -17.32 -27.43 10.58
C SER A 67 -17.86 -26.47 11.65
N ASP A 68 -17.05 -25.48 12.05
CA ASP A 68 -17.50 -24.35 12.87
C ASP A 68 -18.25 -23.33 11.99
N PRO A 69 -19.51 -22.97 12.33
CA PRO A 69 -20.28 -21.97 11.59
C PRO A 69 -19.59 -20.61 11.44
N ALA A 70 -18.86 -20.15 12.46
CA ALA A 70 -18.13 -18.88 12.40
C ALA A 70 -16.98 -18.96 11.38
N MET A 71 -16.34 -20.13 11.26
CA MET A 71 -15.31 -20.36 10.26
C MET A 71 -15.91 -20.43 8.85
N ALA A 72 -17.06 -21.09 8.68
CA ALA A 72 -17.78 -21.12 7.42
C ALA A 72 -18.15 -19.69 6.93
N GLU A 73 -18.62 -18.84 7.84
CA GLU A 73 -18.92 -17.44 7.55
C GLU A 73 -17.68 -16.64 7.15
N ALA A 74 -16.57 -16.81 7.88
CA ALA A 74 -15.31 -16.15 7.56
C ALA A 74 -14.79 -16.54 6.17
N VAL A 75 -14.82 -17.84 5.83
CA VAL A 75 -14.41 -18.33 4.50
C VAL A 75 -15.30 -17.76 3.41
N ALA A 76 -16.63 -17.74 3.62
CA ALA A 76 -17.56 -17.19 2.65
C ALA A 76 -17.33 -15.68 2.42
N ALA A 77 -17.11 -14.91 3.49
CA ALA A 77 -16.81 -13.49 3.42
C ALA A 77 -15.51 -13.21 2.65
N SER A 78 -14.44 -13.95 2.93
CA SER A 78 -13.16 -13.81 2.20
C SER A 78 -13.30 -14.16 0.72
N ARG A 79 -14.10 -15.17 0.35
CA ARG A 79 -14.37 -15.49 -1.06
C ARG A 79 -15.16 -14.39 -1.76
N ALA A 80 -16.13 -13.79 -1.06
CA ALA A 80 -16.89 -12.64 -1.58
C ALA A 80 -15.97 -11.44 -1.83
N GLU A 81 -15.02 -11.16 -0.94
CA GLU A 81 -14.02 -10.10 -1.11
C GLU A 81 -13.07 -10.37 -2.29
N ILE A 82 -12.58 -11.61 -2.44
CA ILE A 82 -11.75 -12.00 -3.59
C ILE A 82 -12.49 -11.75 -4.91
N GLU A 83 -13.78 -12.08 -4.96
CA GLU A 83 -14.60 -11.86 -6.14
C GLU A 83 -14.87 -10.38 -6.40
N LEU A 84 -15.09 -9.58 -5.34
CA LEU A 84 -15.17 -8.13 -5.44
C LEU A 84 -13.88 -7.58 -6.06
N ARG A 85 -12.71 -8.04 -5.63
CA ARG A 85 -11.43 -7.60 -6.20
C ARG A 85 -11.28 -7.97 -7.68
N ARG A 86 -11.77 -9.13 -8.10
CA ARG A 86 -11.74 -9.54 -9.51
C ARG A 86 -12.61 -8.65 -10.39
N ARG A 87 -13.81 -8.31 -9.92
CA ARG A 87 -14.79 -7.53 -10.70
C ARG A 87 -14.51 -6.02 -10.68
N HIS A 88 -14.09 -5.50 -9.54
CA HIS A 88 -14.03 -4.06 -9.25
C HIS A 88 -12.62 -3.58 -8.93
N GLY A 89 -11.61 -4.37 -9.27
CA GLY A 89 -10.21 -4.08 -8.98
C GLY A 89 -9.66 -2.76 -9.51
N ALA A 90 -10.27 -2.22 -10.57
CA ALA A 90 -9.91 -0.94 -11.14
C ALA A 90 -10.59 0.26 -10.45
N ASP A 91 -11.62 0.01 -9.64
CA ASP A 91 -12.43 1.05 -9.00
C ASP A 91 -11.78 1.56 -7.71
N TYR A 92 -10.87 0.78 -7.12
CA TYR A 92 -10.14 1.12 -5.89
C TYR A 92 -8.72 0.56 -5.90
N GLN A 93 -7.83 1.13 -5.09
CA GLN A 93 -6.46 0.66 -4.95
C GLN A 93 -5.88 0.97 -3.57
N TYR A 94 -4.84 0.24 -3.19
CA TYR A 94 -4.01 0.57 -2.04
C TYR A 94 -2.92 1.57 -2.44
N THR A 95 -2.55 2.43 -1.50
CA THR A 95 -1.50 3.43 -1.71
C THR A 95 -0.75 3.66 -0.41
N GLY A 96 0.55 3.40 -0.44
CA GLY A 96 1.46 3.77 0.63
C GLY A 96 1.80 5.27 0.56
N TYR A 97 1.84 5.92 1.72
CA TYR A 97 2.32 7.29 1.85
C TYR A 97 3.56 7.31 2.73
N VAL A 98 4.64 7.90 2.22
CA VAL A 98 5.82 8.18 3.05
C VAL A 98 5.66 9.59 3.57
N LEU A 99 5.48 9.71 4.88
CA LEU A 99 5.28 10.98 5.57
C LEU A 99 6.51 11.29 6.42
N ARG A 100 6.88 12.56 6.46
CA ARG A 100 7.84 13.08 7.42
C ARG A 100 7.14 14.12 8.25
N LEU A 101 7.21 14.00 9.57
CA LEU A 101 6.71 15.03 10.47
C LEU A 101 7.48 16.32 10.18
N ASP A 102 6.76 17.41 10.00
CA ASP A 102 7.38 18.72 9.93
C ASP A 102 7.88 19.04 11.33
N GLU A 103 9.19 19.08 11.50
CA GLU A 103 9.76 19.40 12.80
C GLU A 103 9.39 20.83 13.14
N ASP A 104 8.77 21.00 14.30
CA ASP A 104 8.65 22.30 14.90
C ASP A 104 10.08 22.78 15.23
N GLU A 105 10.63 23.68 14.42
CA GLU A 105 11.96 24.25 14.67
C GLU A 105 12.07 24.92 16.05
N SER A 106 10.95 25.19 16.73
CA SER A 106 10.94 25.68 18.11
C SER A 106 11.37 24.64 19.16
N LEU A 107 11.35 23.33 18.84
CA LEU A 107 11.68 22.24 19.77
C LEU A 107 13.13 21.73 19.68
N ARG A 108 13.94 22.28 18.78
CA ARG A 108 15.35 21.87 18.55
C ARG A 108 16.39 22.74 19.27
N ARG A 109 16.01 23.42 20.36
CA ARG A 109 16.94 24.19 21.18
C ARG A 109 17.97 23.32 21.90
#